data_AF-A0A3C0HIJ8-F1
#
_entry.id   AF-A0A3C0HIJ8-F1
#
_cell.length_a   1.000
_cell.length_b   1.000
_cell.length_c   1.000
_cell.angle_alpha   90.00
_cell.angle_beta   90.00
_cell.angle_gamma   90.00
#
_symmetry.space_group_name_H-M   'P 1'
#
loop_
_entity.id
_entity.type
_entity.pdbx_description
1 polymer ?
#
loop_
_entity_poly.entity_id
_entity_poly.type
_entity_poly.pdbx_seq_one_letter_code
_entity_poly.pdbx_strand_id
1 'polypeptide(L)'
;LGIERVRHEARDAFLRSVAGTDLIVGARAHPVQLLLYSVFRLGEPTANLQWDTYEKLKALPPVAWTVPISLGDSHRGYRVVGTTAEYFARMGFGEQR
;
A
#
# COMPACT_ATOMS: atom_id res chain seq x y z
N LEU A 1 -24.23 -4.01 -12.04
CA LEU A 1 -23.46 -5.27 -12.01
C LEU A 1 -22.19 -5.24 -12.88
N GLY A 2 -22.21 -4.70 -14.11
CA GLY A 2 -21.02 -4.66 -14.99
C GLY A 2 -19.88 -3.74 -14.51
N ILE A 3 -20.19 -2.50 -14.11
CA ILE A 3 -19.18 -1.50 -13.72
C ILE A 3 -18.41 -1.91 -12.46
N GLU A 4 -19.10 -2.52 -11.49
CA GLU A 4 -18.49 -2.96 -10.24
C GLU A 4 -17.50 -4.11 -10.44
N ARG A 5 -17.81 -5.03 -11.36
CA ARG A 5 -16.92 -6.13 -11.75
C ARG A 5 -15.68 -5.63 -12.51
N VAL A 6 -15.86 -4.71 -13.46
CA VAL A 6 -14.73 -4.10 -14.18
C VAL A 6 -13.79 -3.36 -13.23
N ARG A 7 -14.33 -2.63 -12.23
CA ARG A 7 -13.53 -2.00 -11.18
C ARG A 7 -12.76 -3.03 -10.34
N HIS A 8 -13.37 -4.16 -10.02
CA HIS A 8 -12.73 -5.22 -9.24
C HIS A 8 -11.61 -5.91 -10.02
N GLU A 9 -11.86 -6.26 -11.29
CA GLU A 9 -10.86 -6.91 -12.16
C GLU A 9 -9.67 -5.98 -12.46
N ALA A 10 -9.92 -4.69 -12.70
CA ALA A 10 -8.86 -3.69 -12.87
C ALA A 10 -8.03 -3.52 -11.59
N ARG A 11 -8.68 -3.54 -10.43
CA ARG A 11 -8.03 -3.51 -9.12
C ARG A 11 -7.11 -4.71 -8.91
N ASP A 12 -7.62 -5.91 -9.17
CA ASP A 12 -6.87 -7.15 -8.97
C ASP A 12 -5.69 -7.25 -9.95
N ALA A 13 -5.87 -6.77 -11.18
CA ALA A 13 -4.78 -6.64 -12.15
C ALA A 13 -3.71 -5.64 -11.68
N PHE A 14 -4.10 -4.53 -11.05
CA PHE A 14 -3.15 -3.52 -10.58
C PHE A 14 -2.42 -3.94 -9.29
N LEU A 15 -3.10 -4.63 -8.37
CA LEU A 15 -2.43 -5.23 -7.21
C LEU A 15 -1.32 -6.19 -7.63
N ARG A 16 -1.54 -6.96 -8.70
CA ARG A 16 -0.51 -7.83 -9.30
C ARG A 16 0.61 -7.05 -9.99
N SER A 17 0.38 -5.81 -10.42
CA SER A 17 1.38 -4.97 -11.10
C SER A 17 2.22 -4.13 -10.14
N VAL A 18 1.82 -3.96 -8.87
CA VAL A 18 2.69 -3.41 -7.83
C VAL A 18 3.75 -4.47 -7.53
N ALA A 19 4.92 -4.29 -8.10
CA ALA A 19 6.01 -5.26 -8.17
C ALA A 19 6.20 -6.06 -6.88
N GLY A 20 5.73 -7.31 -6.88
CA GLY A 20 5.99 -8.28 -5.82
C GLY A 20 5.24 -8.06 -4.50
N THR A 21 4.22 -7.19 -4.41
CA THR A 21 3.43 -7.02 -3.18
C THR A 21 2.24 -7.98 -3.13
N ASP A 22 2.24 -8.92 -2.19
CA ASP A 22 1.16 -9.89 -2.04
C ASP A 22 -0.07 -9.32 -1.29
N LEU A 23 0.17 -8.41 -0.34
CA LEU A 23 -0.87 -7.92 0.57
C LEU A 23 -0.64 -6.47 1.00
N ILE A 24 -1.71 -5.68 1.01
CA ILE A 24 -1.74 -4.35 1.63
C ILE A 24 -2.54 -4.46 2.94
N VAL A 25 -1.92 -4.05 4.05
CA VAL A 25 -2.54 -4.04 5.37
C VAL A 25 -2.66 -2.61 5.87
N GLY A 26 -3.83 -2.25 6.39
CA GLY A 26 -4.08 -0.93 6.98
C GLY A 26 -5.15 -0.99 8.05
N ALA A 27 -5.44 0.16 8.66
CA ALA A 27 -6.55 0.29 9.58
C ALA A 27 -7.90 -0.04 8.89
N ARG A 28 -8.93 -0.30 9.70
CA ARG A 28 -10.27 -0.66 9.19
C ARG A 28 -10.79 0.42 8.24
N ALA A 29 -10.79 0.11 6.95
CA ALA A 29 -11.23 1.00 5.88
C ALA A 29 -11.85 0.19 4.73
N HIS A 30 -12.51 0.87 3.80
CA HIS A 30 -12.98 0.21 2.58
C HIS A 30 -11.75 -0.27 1.75
N PRO A 31 -11.70 -1.51 1.29
CA PRO A 31 -10.50 -2.07 0.63
C PRO A 31 -10.03 -1.26 -0.61
N VAL A 32 -10.97 -0.64 -1.32
CA VAL A 32 -10.66 0.26 -2.45
C VAL A 32 -9.96 1.55 -1.99
N GLN A 33 -10.41 2.15 -0.88
CA GLN A 33 -9.76 3.36 -0.33
C GLN A 33 -8.36 3.02 0.15
N LEU A 34 -8.18 1.90 0.86
CA LEU A 34 -6.86 1.44 1.32
C LEU A 34 -5.88 1.30 0.15
N LEU A 35 -6.32 0.74 -0.97
CA LEU A 35 -5.50 0.60 -2.17
C LEU A 35 -5.19 1.94 -2.82
N LEU A 36 -6.21 2.75 -3.09
CA LEU A 36 -6.05 4.06 -3.74
C LEU A 36 -5.11 4.97 -2.94
N TYR A 37 -5.26 4.94 -1.62
CA TYR A 37 -4.39 5.64 -0.70
C TYR A 37 -2.96 5.08 -0.71
N SER A 38 -2.79 3.77 -0.49
CA SER A 38 -1.45 3.16 -0.33
C SER A 38 -0.59 3.23 -1.59
N VAL A 39 -1.22 3.11 -2.76
CA VAL A 39 -0.49 2.99 -4.03
C VAL A 39 -0.51 4.30 -4.83
N PHE A 40 -1.68 4.92 -4.98
CA PHE A 40 -1.84 6.13 -5.78
C PHE A 40 -1.77 7.42 -4.96
N ARG A 41 -1.71 7.31 -3.62
CA ARG A 41 -1.72 8.48 -2.71
C ARG A 41 -2.97 9.35 -2.93
N LEU A 42 -4.08 8.71 -3.32
CA LEU A 42 -5.35 9.35 -3.59
C LEU A 42 -6.30 9.19 -2.40
N GLY A 43 -6.84 10.30 -1.93
CA GLY A 43 -7.72 10.37 -0.76
C GLY A 43 -6.99 10.74 0.53
N GLU A 44 -7.75 10.89 1.59
CA GLU A 44 -7.25 11.24 2.93
C GLU A 44 -7.16 9.98 3.81
N PRO A 45 -6.09 9.82 4.61
CA PRO A 45 -6.00 8.72 5.56
C PRO A 45 -7.15 8.80 6.56
N THR A 46 -8.00 7.77 6.59
CA THR A 46 -9.11 7.72 7.55
C THR A 46 -8.68 7.16 8.89
N ALA A 47 -7.61 6.35 8.92
CA ALA A 47 -6.99 5.84 10.13
C ALA A 47 -5.59 5.25 9.85
N ASN A 48 -4.71 5.36 10.84
CA ASN A 48 -3.37 4.75 10.79
C ASN A 48 -3.36 3.40 11.51
N LEU A 49 -2.55 2.47 11.00
CA LEU A 49 -2.21 1.25 11.73
C LEU A 49 -1.30 1.63 12.90
N GLN A 50 -1.56 1.11 14.10
CA GLN A 50 -0.66 1.32 15.24
C GLN A 50 0.69 0.63 15.00
N TRP A 51 1.77 1.26 15.47
CA TRP A 51 3.13 0.75 15.28
C TRP A 51 3.32 -0.66 15.87
N ASP A 52 2.84 -0.91 17.09
CA ASP A 52 2.88 -2.23 17.72
C ASP A 52 2.20 -3.31 16.89
N THR A 53 1.15 -2.96 16.13
CA THR A 53 0.47 -3.90 15.23
C THR A 53 1.35 -4.21 14.02
N TYR A 54 2.04 -3.21 13.48
CA TYR A 54 3.03 -3.42 12.42
C TYR A 54 4.16 -4.35 12.90
N GLU A 55 4.70 -4.13 14.11
CA GLU A 55 5.76 -4.98 14.67
C GLU A 55 5.30 -6.44 14.84
N LYS A 56 4.08 -6.65 15.33
CA LYS A 56 3.47 -7.99 15.43
C LYS A 56 3.33 -8.67 14.07
N LEU A 57 2.86 -7.94 13.05
CA LEU A 57 2.73 -8.48 11.68
C LEU A 57 4.09 -8.83 11.10
N LYS A 58 5.08 -7.95 11.26
CA LYS A 58 6.46 -8.17 10.81
C LYS A 58 7.08 -9.43 11.43
N ALA A 59 6.72 -9.76 12.67
CA ALA A 59 7.24 -10.92 13.38
C ALA A 59 6.56 -12.25 13.02
N LEU A 60 5.52 -12.25 12.19
CA LEU A 60 4.81 -13.49 11.81
C LEU A 60 5.69 -14.36 10.90
N PRO A 61 5.82 -15.68 11.16
CA PRO A 61 6.65 -16.57 10.34
C PRO A 61 6.36 -16.57 8.83
N PRO A 62 5.09 -16.44 8.37
CA PRO A 62 4.79 -16.36 6.94
C PRO A 62 5.21 -15.05 6.26
N VAL A 63 5.63 -14.04 7.01
CA VAL A 63 5.93 -12.70 6.48
C VAL A 63 7.40 -12.61 6.08
N ALA A 64 7.66 -12.72 4.79
CA ALA A 64 9.03 -12.67 4.25
C ALA A 64 9.67 -11.27 4.37
N TRP A 65 8.88 -10.21 4.19
CA TRP A 65 9.30 -8.82 4.34
C TRP A 65 8.08 -7.92 4.53
N THR A 66 8.29 -6.74 5.12
CA THR A 66 7.27 -5.69 5.22
C THR A 66 7.92 -4.33 5.03
N VAL A 67 7.16 -3.39 4.49
CA VAL A 67 7.56 -1.98 4.37
C VAL A 67 6.44 -1.13 4.95
N PRO A 68 6.66 -0.39 6.04
CA PRO A 68 5.64 0.50 6.59
C PRO A 68 5.56 1.75 5.72
N ILE A 69 4.33 2.24 5.49
CA ILE A 69 4.10 3.50 4.80
C ILE A 69 3.20 4.39 5.66
N SER A 70 3.56 5.66 5.74
CA SER A 70 2.77 6.72 6.33
C SER A 70 2.60 7.83 5.29
N LEU A 71 1.37 8.25 5.06
CA LEU A 71 1.02 9.34 4.13
C LEU A 71 0.13 10.34 4.89
N GLY A 72 0.01 11.55 4.36
CA GLY A 72 -0.84 12.59 4.93
C GLY A 72 -0.25 13.97 4.73
N ASP A 73 1.07 14.07 4.82
CA ASP A 73 1.77 15.33 4.60
C ASP A 73 2.02 15.61 3.12
N SER A 74 2.07 16.90 2.80
CA SER A 74 2.52 17.38 1.50
C SER A 74 3.53 18.50 1.70
N HIS A 75 4.59 18.48 0.89
CA HIS A 75 5.60 19.52 0.89
C HIS A 75 5.71 20.12 -0.51
N ARG A 76 5.42 21.41 -0.66
CA ARG A 76 5.47 22.15 -1.94
C ARG A 76 4.66 21.49 -3.07
N GLY A 77 3.49 20.93 -2.73
CA GLY A 77 2.62 20.25 -3.67
C GLY A 77 2.99 18.79 -3.96
N TYR A 78 4.09 18.27 -3.39
CA TYR A 78 4.46 16.87 -3.48
C TYR A 78 4.02 16.11 -2.23
N ARG A 79 3.38 14.95 -2.43
CA ARG A 79 3.00 14.04 -1.32
C ARG A 79 4.26 13.47 -0.67
N VAL A 80 4.38 13.64 0.64
CA VAL A 80 5.48 13.07 1.44
C VAL A 80 5.08 11.68 1.91
N VAL A 81 6.03 10.74 1.87
CA VAL A 81 5.85 9.37 2.36
C VAL A 81 6.87 9.12 3.45
N GLY A 82 6.39 8.81 4.65
CA GLY A 82 7.20 8.24 5.72
C GLY A 82 7.33 6.73 5.51
N THR A 83 8.55 6.23 5.35
CA THR A 83 8.79 4.79 5.12
C THR A 83 10.22 4.43 5.51
N THR A 84 10.59 3.15 5.38
CA THR A 84 11.96 2.67 5.63
C THR A 84 12.76 2.58 4.33
N ALA A 85 14.08 2.43 4.43
CA ALA A 85 14.94 2.31 3.27
C ALA A 85 14.61 1.10 2.39
N GLU A 86 14.08 0.02 2.97
CA GLU A 86 13.64 -1.16 2.22
C GLU A 86 12.55 -0.84 1.19
N TYR A 87 11.81 0.28 1.35
CA TYR A 87 10.84 0.73 0.34
C TYR A 87 11.46 0.81 -1.05
N PHE A 88 12.64 1.43 -1.18
CA PHE A 88 13.28 1.60 -2.49
C PHE A 88 13.85 0.29 -3.06
N ALA A 89 14.14 -0.69 -2.21
CA ALA A 89 14.64 -1.99 -2.62
C ALA A 89 13.51 -2.95 -3.04
N ARG A 90 12.31 -2.79 -2.47
CA ARG A 90 11.15 -3.69 -2.69
C ARG A 90 10.15 -3.12 -3.68
N MET A 91 9.92 -1.81 -3.66
CA MET A 91 8.99 -1.12 -4.55
C MET A 91 9.73 -0.72 -5.83
N GLY A 92 9.97 -1.70 -6.70
CA GLY A 92 10.46 -1.43 -8.05
C GLY A 92 9.33 -0.89 -8.92
N PHE A 93 9.55 0.24 -9.59
CA PHE A 93 8.76 0.58 -10.78
C PHE A 93 9.12 -0.43 -11.88
N GLY A 94 8.15 -0.78 -12.72
CA GLY A 94 8.28 -1.83 -13.72
C GLY A 94 9.60 -1.79 -14.51
N GLU A 95 10.11 -3.00 -14.75
CA GLU A 95 11.27 -3.40 -15.57
C GLU A 95 12.67 -3.31 -14.94
N GLN A 96 13.14 -4.46 -14.45
CA GLN A 96 14.44 -4.99 -14.87
C GLN A 96 14.21 -6.35 -15.54
N ARG A 97 14.01 -6.30 -16.86
CA ARG A 97 14.41 -7.35 -17.78
C ARG A 97 15.41 -6.75 -18.75
#